data_AF-A0A9P9BM14-F1
#
_entry.id   AF-A0A9P9BM14-F1
#
_cell.length_a   1.000
_cell.length_b   1.000
_cell.length_c   1.000
_cell.angle_alpha   90.00
_cell.angle_beta   90.00
_cell.angle_gamma   90.00
#
_symmetry.space_group_name_H-M   'P 1'
#
loop_
_entity.id
_entity.type
_entity.pdbx_description
1 polymer ?
#
loop_
_entity_poly.entity_id
_entity_poly.type
_entity_poly.pdbx_seq_one_letter_code
_entity_poly.pdbx_strand_id
1 'polypeptide(L)'
;MVRGIFSLRRGVTGIFVFIFFGLIITASYLLEEGQSSEFLKNLPISNLGATTPGGNKGNPGNVAANGRPPKRPNNGHPAPKMKPVPTHVPPPIRDPFPLLERGERPPPIPSYNVPRHEMHHEYGLDYVPPLFIGFTRQWPMLLQCVVSYITAGWPPESIIVVENTGVQFSNRQGKLSLQNPFYLNHAVLKRLGVTVLQTPVLLTFSQMQNFFLSEAHNRAWPYYFYSHQDSLVYSFEDGADTVHRPGDREFEFYDDDEKHDIMNPPAAGKKGYRTIYENALRELNTTLDREDHWAFRWFQYDHLTLVNREAMDAVGGWDNLMPYYGSDCDMNARLAMDGWTMKHRRIGIINDVSTVLDDLIVLYRDKNVEPKWTDPNPPEEKPKEEGKAEEKPKQEEEQEAAASTDEAAAAAAAAAAGATSEAIEGSLSYFRKLVKTGNDMGKYKYRDDEWRNTWQLSQRGGQGEPYYYNSDGFAQSFWILAEAGREVYRQKWGHGGCDLVQETALIPSDAWLVEPDWITDEPAAEKPKDGRR
;
A
#
# COMPACT_ATOMS: atom_id res chain seq x y z
N MET A 1 -6.59 -13.85 -64.78
CA MET A 1 -5.69 -12.75 -65.21
C MET A 1 -6.09 -11.51 -64.43
N VAL A 2 -5.35 -11.16 -63.35
CA VAL A 2 -4.20 -10.23 -63.32
C VAL A 2 -4.64 -8.75 -63.27
N ARG A 3 -4.31 -8.11 -62.13
CA ARG A 3 -4.01 -6.67 -61.84
C ARG A 3 -5.11 -5.64 -62.14
N GLY A 4 -5.51 -4.74 -61.24
CA GLY A 4 -4.77 -3.72 -60.47
C GLY A 4 -5.39 -2.35 -60.90
N ILE A 5 -5.75 -1.37 -60.08
CA ILE A 5 -4.90 -0.42 -59.31
C ILE A 5 -5.83 0.72 -58.83
N PHE A 6 -5.65 1.12 -57.56
CA PHE A 6 -5.85 2.42 -56.90
C PHE A 6 -7.17 3.23 -57.04
N SER A 7 -7.79 3.46 -55.87
CA SER A 7 -8.44 4.73 -55.53
C SER A 7 -7.76 5.32 -54.30
N LEU A 8 -7.29 6.56 -54.45
CA LEU A 8 -6.69 7.40 -53.42
C LEU A 8 -7.76 8.41 -52.98
N ARG A 9 -8.04 8.51 -51.68
CA ARG A 9 -8.24 9.81 -50.99
C ARG A 9 -8.35 9.61 -49.47
N ARG A 10 -7.26 9.97 -48.79
CA ARG A 10 -7.20 10.33 -47.36
C ARG A 10 -7.79 11.74 -47.17
N GLY A 11 -8.37 12.00 -46.00
CA GLY A 11 -8.62 13.36 -45.54
C GLY A 11 -9.42 13.45 -44.24
N VAL A 12 -8.68 13.51 -43.12
CA VAL A 12 -9.00 14.26 -41.89
C VAL A 12 -10.12 13.76 -40.97
N THR A 13 -9.76 12.85 -40.06
CA THR A 13 -10.38 12.76 -38.71
C THR A 13 -9.35 12.18 -37.74
N GLY A 14 -8.66 13.02 -36.98
CA GLY A 14 -7.61 12.55 -36.06
C GLY A 14 -6.87 13.67 -35.35
N ILE A 15 -7.59 14.61 -34.74
CA ILE A 15 -6.99 15.65 -33.87
C ILE A 15 -7.80 15.89 -32.58
N PHE A 16 -9.00 15.32 -32.42
CA PHE A 16 -9.87 15.65 -31.27
C PHE A 16 -9.81 14.69 -30.07
N VAL A 17 -8.99 13.63 -30.09
CA VAL A 17 -8.96 12.62 -29.00
C VAL A 17 -7.83 12.86 -27.98
N PHE A 18 -6.81 13.66 -28.27
CA PHE A 18 -5.65 13.84 -27.37
C PHE A 18 -5.78 14.99 -26.36
N ILE A 19 -6.71 15.93 -26.56
CA ILE A 19 -6.79 17.15 -25.72
C ILE A 19 -7.51 16.90 -24.38
N PHE A 20 -8.28 15.81 -24.23
CA PHE A 20 -9.05 15.55 -23.01
C PHE A 20 -8.32 14.73 -21.94
N PHE A 21 -7.24 14.01 -22.29
CA PHE A 21 -6.44 13.24 -21.33
C PHE A 21 -5.42 14.10 -20.56
N GLY A 22 -4.96 15.22 -21.13
CA GLY A 22 -3.94 16.09 -20.52
C GLY A 22 -4.43 16.99 -19.37
N LEU A 23 -5.74 17.23 -19.23
CA LEU A 23 -6.28 18.22 -18.29
C LEU A 23 -6.64 17.67 -16.90
N ILE A 24 -6.67 16.35 -16.71
CA ILE A 24 -7.04 15.72 -15.42
C ILE A 24 -5.80 15.28 -14.64
N ILE A 25 -4.68 14.99 -15.31
CA ILE A 25 -3.39 14.67 -14.68
C ILE A 25 -2.78 15.91 -14.01
N THR A 26 -3.03 17.09 -14.57
CA THR A 26 -2.48 18.37 -14.11
C THR A 26 -3.12 18.91 -12.83
N ALA A 27 -4.39 18.61 -12.55
CA ALA A 27 -5.11 19.25 -11.44
C ALA A 27 -4.73 18.74 -10.03
N SER A 28 -4.17 17.52 -9.92
CA SER A 28 -3.73 16.95 -8.63
C SER A 28 -2.24 17.14 -8.35
N TYR A 29 -1.45 17.58 -9.33
CA TYR A 29 0.02 17.69 -9.20
C TYR A 29 0.59 19.09 -9.48
N LEU A 30 -0.11 19.97 -10.21
CA LEU A 30 0.35 21.35 -10.45
C LEU A 30 0.26 22.29 -9.23
N LEU A 31 -0.29 21.84 -8.09
CA LEU A 31 -0.35 22.67 -6.87
C LEU A 31 0.87 22.52 -5.94
N GLU A 32 1.81 21.61 -6.22
CA GLU A 32 3.04 21.44 -5.42
C GLU A 32 4.30 22.08 -6.03
N GLU A 33 4.24 22.59 -7.28
CA GLU A 33 5.39 23.15 -8.00
C GLU A 33 5.99 24.44 -7.41
N GLY A 34 5.41 24.99 -6.33
CA GLY A 34 5.89 26.20 -5.67
C GLY A 34 6.56 26.02 -4.30
N GLN A 35 6.50 24.84 -3.66
CA GLN A 35 6.85 24.72 -2.23
C GLN A 35 8.13 23.93 -1.90
N SER A 36 8.78 23.28 -2.87
CA SER A 36 9.85 22.31 -2.60
C SER A 36 11.20 22.92 -2.20
N SER A 37 11.62 24.04 -2.81
CA SER A 37 12.85 24.74 -2.38
C SER A 37 12.66 25.50 -1.07
N GLU A 38 11.44 25.98 -0.81
CA GLU A 38 11.04 26.58 0.46
C GLU A 38 10.99 25.52 1.57
N PHE A 39 10.55 24.28 1.33
CA PHE A 39 10.51 23.24 2.36
C PHE A 39 11.89 22.93 2.95
N LEU A 40 12.94 22.75 2.13
CA LEU A 40 14.30 22.54 2.63
C LEU A 40 14.89 23.79 3.31
N LYS A 41 14.53 24.99 2.83
CA LYS A 41 14.95 26.28 3.42
C LYS A 41 14.17 26.63 4.71
N ASN A 42 12.93 26.16 4.83
CA ASN A 42 11.99 26.38 5.94
C ASN A 42 11.80 25.14 6.81
N LEU A 43 12.62 24.09 6.63
CA LEU A 43 12.84 23.12 7.68
C LEU A 43 13.10 23.94 8.96
N PRO A 44 12.37 23.70 10.07
CA PRO A 44 12.49 24.49 11.28
C PRO A 44 13.81 24.14 11.98
N ILE A 45 14.92 24.50 11.34
CA ILE A 45 16.28 24.50 11.85
C ILE A 45 16.63 25.94 12.27
N SER A 46 15.96 26.95 11.69
CA SER A 46 16.33 28.37 11.82
C SER A 46 15.48 29.23 12.78
N ASN A 47 14.30 28.80 13.23
CA ASN A 47 13.44 29.63 14.12
C ASN A 47 13.43 29.18 15.59
N LEU A 48 14.61 29.10 16.21
CA LEU A 48 14.77 28.94 17.67
C LEU A 48 15.03 30.29 18.37
N GLY A 49 14.10 31.24 18.24
CA GLY A 49 13.98 32.42 19.12
C GLY A 49 12.51 32.82 19.13
N ALA A 50 11.75 32.78 20.22
CA ALA A 50 11.97 33.49 21.47
C ALA A 50 11.29 32.80 22.69
N THR A 51 11.84 33.09 23.87
CA THR A 51 11.38 33.02 25.28
C THR A 51 9.94 32.57 25.59
N THR A 52 9.70 31.70 26.59
CA THR A 52 9.75 32.03 28.05
C THR A 52 10.26 30.87 28.94
N PRO A 53 10.77 31.14 30.18
CA PRO A 53 11.31 30.14 31.08
C PRO A 53 10.25 29.65 32.07
N GLY A 54 9.99 28.34 32.10
CA GLY A 54 9.14 27.77 33.14
C GLY A 54 8.99 26.26 33.03
N GLY A 55 9.38 25.53 34.08
CA GLY A 55 9.00 24.14 34.26
C GLY A 55 10.14 23.13 34.10
N ASN A 56 11.06 23.13 35.06
CA ASN A 56 11.92 21.99 35.32
C ASN A 56 11.06 20.81 35.82
N LYS A 57 10.55 19.97 34.92
CA LYS A 57 10.07 18.62 35.25
C LYS A 57 10.90 17.65 34.43
N GLY A 58 11.69 16.84 35.14
CA GLY A 58 12.62 15.89 34.55
C GLY A 58 11.93 14.97 33.56
N ASN A 59 12.47 14.92 32.35
CA ASN A 59 12.09 13.97 31.32
C ASN A 59 12.57 12.56 31.78
N PRO A 60 11.68 11.60 32.07
CA PRO A 60 12.10 10.25 32.39
C PRO A 60 12.41 9.54 31.08
N GLY A 61 13.52 8.79 30.97
CA GLY A 61 13.55 7.77 29.89
C GLY A 61 14.87 7.34 29.28
N ASN A 62 16.03 7.81 29.73
CA ASN A 62 17.24 7.01 29.53
C ASN A 62 17.56 6.39 30.86
N VAL A 63 17.16 5.15 31.13
CA VAL A 63 17.59 4.46 32.35
C VAL A 63 18.86 3.71 31.96
N ALA A 64 20.01 4.12 32.49
CA ALA A 64 21.22 3.32 32.36
C ALA A 64 20.96 1.93 32.97
N ALA A 65 21.77 0.90 32.64
CA ALA A 65 21.66 -0.45 33.22
C ALA A 65 21.58 -0.48 34.77
N ASN A 66 21.90 0.63 35.44
CA ASN A 66 21.90 0.83 36.89
C ASN A 66 20.66 1.60 37.42
N GLY A 67 19.58 1.73 36.65
CA GLY A 67 18.32 2.34 37.14
C GLY A 67 18.33 3.87 37.30
N ARG A 68 19.43 4.54 36.94
CA ARG A 68 19.58 6.01 37.06
C ARG A 68 19.61 6.68 35.69
N PRO A 69 18.96 7.84 35.53
CA PRO A 69 19.10 8.62 34.31
C PRO A 69 20.56 9.03 34.10
N PRO A 70 21.11 8.95 32.88
CA PRO A 70 22.45 9.43 32.61
C PRO A 70 22.48 10.91 32.98
N LYS A 71 23.35 11.24 33.93
CA LYS A 71 23.56 12.64 34.30
C LYS A 71 24.14 13.34 33.08
N ARG A 72 23.56 14.49 32.71
CA ARG A 72 24.13 15.35 31.68
C ARG A 72 25.58 15.68 32.09
N PRO A 73 26.55 15.60 31.16
CA PRO A 73 27.92 16.02 31.44
C PRO A 73 27.89 17.49 31.91
N ASN A 74 28.54 17.80 33.03
CA ASN A 74 28.71 19.19 33.46
C ASN A 74 29.97 19.75 32.79
N ASN A 75 29.84 20.16 31.53
CA ASN A 75 30.91 20.75 30.74
C ASN A 75 30.86 22.28 30.72
N GLY A 76 30.06 22.92 31.59
CA GLY A 76 29.93 24.38 31.68
C GLY A 76 29.07 25.03 30.58
N HIS A 77 28.57 24.26 29.62
CA HIS A 77 27.66 24.75 28.59
C HIS A 77 26.21 24.83 29.10
N PRO A 78 25.40 25.79 28.62
CA PRO A 78 23.99 25.85 28.95
C PRO A 78 23.28 24.57 28.48
N ALA A 79 22.24 24.19 29.23
CA ALA A 79 21.41 23.06 28.84
C ALA A 79 20.80 23.29 27.44
N PRO A 80 20.78 22.26 26.56
CA PRO A 80 20.14 22.39 25.26
C PRO A 80 18.65 22.72 25.41
N LYS A 81 18.16 23.61 24.56
CA LYS A 81 16.73 23.88 24.40
C LYS A 81 16.09 22.65 23.73
N MET A 82 15.21 21.98 24.45
CA MET A 82 14.51 20.80 23.95
C MET A 82 13.35 21.22 23.03
N LYS A 83 12.98 20.33 22.09
CA LYS A 83 11.73 20.47 21.33
C LYS A 83 10.52 20.48 22.30
N PRO A 84 9.42 21.17 21.95
CA PRO A 84 8.19 21.10 22.73
C PRO A 84 7.64 19.67 22.76
N VAL A 85 6.91 19.34 23.81
CA VAL A 85 6.15 18.09 23.88
C VAL A 85 4.99 18.18 22.87
N PRO A 86 4.72 17.11 22.08
CA PRO A 86 3.57 17.10 21.17
C PRO A 86 2.26 17.43 21.89
N THR A 87 1.39 18.21 21.25
CA THR A 87 0.05 18.51 21.76
C THR A 87 -0.89 17.32 21.66
N HIS A 88 -0.72 16.52 20.61
CA HIS A 88 -1.42 15.26 20.40
C HIS A 88 -0.53 14.06 20.70
N VAL A 89 -1.08 13.11 21.47
CA VAL A 89 -0.50 11.78 21.63
C VAL A 89 -1.58 10.76 21.22
N PRO A 90 -1.33 9.96 20.17
CA PRO A 90 -2.21 8.88 19.76
C PRO A 90 -2.51 7.91 20.91
N PRO A 91 -3.69 7.26 20.92
CA PRO A 91 -4.00 6.24 21.91
C PRO A 91 -3.01 5.06 21.82
N PRO A 92 -2.74 4.35 22.93
CA PRO A 92 -1.93 3.14 22.90
C PRO A 92 -2.49 2.09 21.94
N ILE A 93 -1.58 1.44 21.22
CA ILE A 93 -1.95 0.40 20.25
C ILE A 93 -2.42 -0.86 20.97
N ARG A 94 -3.45 -1.50 20.41
CA ARG A 94 -3.95 -2.82 20.83
C ARG A 94 -3.58 -3.85 19.77
N ASP A 95 -3.34 -5.09 20.20
CA ASP A 95 -3.18 -6.19 19.25
C ASP A 95 -4.56 -6.49 18.64
N PRO A 96 -4.72 -6.43 17.31
CA PRO A 96 -6.02 -6.59 16.68
C PRO A 96 -6.40 -8.07 16.53
N PHE A 97 -5.57 -9.02 17.00
CA PHE A 97 -5.91 -10.44 16.96
C PHE A 97 -5.65 -11.15 18.31
N PRO A 98 -6.46 -10.87 19.35
CA PRO A 98 -6.25 -11.39 20.70
C PRO A 98 -6.12 -12.92 20.79
N LEU A 99 -6.76 -13.65 19.87
CA LEU A 99 -6.66 -15.10 19.78
C LEU A 99 -5.22 -15.57 19.52
N LEU A 100 -4.52 -14.95 18.56
CA LEU A 100 -3.13 -15.31 18.25
C LEU A 100 -2.16 -14.85 19.33
N GLU A 101 -2.45 -13.73 20.01
CA GLU A 101 -1.67 -13.25 21.14
C GLU A 101 -1.65 -14.29 22.28
N ARG A 102 -2.79 -14.95 22.56
CA ARG A 102 -2.90 -16.04 23.54
C ARG A 102 -2.27 -17.36 23.10
N GLY A 103 -1.72 -17.42 21.89
CA GLY A 103 -1.05 -18.60 21.36
C GLY A 103 -1.98 -19.62 20.70
N GLU A 104 -3.26 -19.28 20.53
CA GLU A 104 -4.25 -20.14 19.87
C GLU A 104 -4.06 -20.17 18.35
N ARG A 105 -4.60 -21.20 17.68
CA ARG A 105 -4.56 -21.31 16.21
C ARG A 105 -5.68 -20.46 15.60
N PRO A 106 -5.44 -19.79 14.46
CA PRO A 106 -6.51 -19.08 13.78
C PRO A 106 -7.66 -20.06 13.43
N PRO A 107 -8.91 -19.58 13.36
CA PRO A 107 -10.01 -20.37 12.84
C PRO A 107 -9.72 -20.83 11.39
N PRO A 108 -10.45 -21.84 10.87
CA PRO A 108 -10.40 -22.11 9.45
C PRO A 108 -10.90 -20.89 8.65
N ILE A 109 -10.22 -20.57 7.55
CA ILE A 109 -10.75 -19.60 6.58
C ILE A 109 -11.99 -20.18 5.88
N PRO A 110 -12.82 -19.35 5.21
CA PRO A 110 -13.97 -19.87 4.47
C PRO A 110 -13.55 -20.98 3.49
N SER A 111 -14.29 -22.08 3.47
CA SER A 111 -13.88 -23.31 2.74
C SER A 111 -13.69 -23.09 1.24
N TYR A 112 -14.46 -22.18 0.65
CA TYR A 112 -14.33 -21.78 -0.75
C TYR A 112 -13.08 -20.94 -1.05
N ASN A 113 -12.43 -20.37 -0.03
CA ASN A 113 -11.17 -19.63 -0.16
C ASN A 113 -9.94 -20.49 0.16
N VAL A 114 -10.10 -21.75 0.56
CA VAL A 114 -8.94 -22.62 0.83
C VAL A 114 -8.19 -22.86 -0.49
N PRO A 115 -6.92 -22.44 -0.60
CA PRO A 115 -6.16 -22.63 -1.84
C PRO A 115 -6.01 -24.14 -2.12
N ARG A 116 -6.27 -24.54 -3.37
CA ARG A 116 -6.03 -25.91 -3.81
C ARG A 116 -4.54 -26.20 -3.75
N HIS A 117 -4.19 -27.43 -3.36
CA HIS A 117 -2.80 -27.87 -3.32
C HIS A 117 -2.18 -27.75 -4.71
N GLU A 118 -0.99 -27.15 -4.79
CA GLU A 118 -0.21 -27.02 -6.03
C GLU A 118 -0.95 -26.35 -7.21
N MET A 119 -1.94 -25.49 -6.94
CA MET A 119 -2.75 -24.82 -7.97
C MET A 119 -1.92 -24.07 -9.04
N HIS A 120 -0.73 -23.59 -8.67
CA HIS A 120 0.18 -22.91 -9.61
C HIS A 120 0.60 -23.79 -10.80
N HIS A 121 0.63 -25.12 -10.65
CA HIS A 121 0.88 -26.05 -11.76
C HIS A 121 -0.28 -26.09 -12.77
N GLU A 122 -1.53 -25.86 -12.33
CA GLU A 122 -2.70 -25.72 -13.22
C GLU A 122 -2.53 -24.52 -14.18
N TYR A 123 -1.72 -23.53 -13.77
CA TYR A 123 -1.37 -22.33 -14.53
C TYR A 123 0.04 -22.42 -15.14
N GLY A 124 0.61 -23.62 -15.26
CA GLY A 124 1.88 -23.84 -15.97
C GLY A 124 3.12 -23.28 -15.26
N LEU A 125 3.03 -22.99 -13.96
CA LEU A 125 4.17 -22.50 -13.18
C LEU A 125 4.83 -23.64 -12.42
N ASP A 126 6.15 -23.71 -12.47
CA ASP A 126 6.95 -24.73 -11.77
C ASP A 126 7.25 -24.38 -10.31
N TYR A 127 6.82 -23.19 -9.86
CA TYR A 127 7.01 -22.71 -8.51
C TYR A 127 5.81 -21.88 -8.05
N VAL A 128 5.65 -21.78 -6.72
CA VAL A 128 4.67 -20.89 -6.11
C VAL A 128 5.23 -19.46 -6.12
N PRO A 129 4.63 -18.50 -6.85
CA PRO A 129 5.12 -17.13 -6.86
C PRO A 129 5.05 -16.51 -5.46
N PRO A 130 6.13 -15.91 -4.95
CA PRO A 130 6.15 -15.30 -3.63
C PRO A 130 5.38 -13.98 -3.62
N LEU A 131 4.81 -13.64 -2.46
CA LEU A 131 4.30 -12.32 -2.15
C LEU A 131 5.18 -11.67 -1.09
N PHE A 132 5.94 -10.65 -1.48
CA PHE A 132 6.69 -9.82 -0.54
C PHE A 132 5.79 -8.75 0.09
N ILE A 133 5.86 -8.61 1.42
CA ILE A 133 5.23 -7.50 2.14
C ILE A 133 6.30 -6.82 2.98
N GLY A 134 6.73 -5.63 2.55
CA GLY A 134 7.71 -4.83 3.28
C GLY A 134 7.13 -4.27 4.58
N PHE A 135 7.82 -4.48 5.70
CA PHE A 135 7.39 -3.98 7.00
C PHE A 135 8.45 -3.11 7.65
N THR A 136 8.09 -1.87 7.99
CA THR A 136 8.96 -1.01 8.80
C THR A 136 8.38 -0.75 10.19
N ARG A 137 7.09 -0.41 10.27
CA ARG A 137 6.41 -0.01 11.51
C ARG A 137 4.92 -0.33 11.45
N GLN A 138 4.22 -0.27 12.59
CA GLN A 138 2.76 -0.47 12.69
C GLN A 138 2.33 -1.92 12.60
N TRP A 139 2.67 -2.69 13.63
CA TRP A 139 2.32 -4.11 13.74
C TRP A 139 0.86 -4.44 13.42
N PRO A 140 -0.15 -3.72 13.96
CA PRO A 140 -1.55 -4.05 13.68
C PRO A 140 -1.91 -3.95 12.21
N MET A 141 -1.33 -2.98 11.49
CA MET A 141 -1.57 -2.78 10.07
C MET A 141 -1.00 -3.93 9.25
N LEU A 142 0.26 -4.34 9.53
CA LEU A 142 0.87 -5.50 8.91
C LEU A 142 0.04 -6.77 9.16
N LEU A 143 -0.34 -7.02 10.42
CA LEU A 143 -1.09 -8.22 10.77
C LEU A 143 -2.44 -8.26 10.06
N GLN A 144 -3.14 -7.13 9.96
CA GLN A 144 -4.36 -7.00 9.17
C GLN A 144 -4.13 -7.35 7.70
N CYS A 145 -3.10 -6.78 7.07
CA CYS A 145 -2.77 -7.06 5.66
C CYS A 145 -2.54 -8.56 5.45
N VAL A 146 -1.66 -9.17 6.25
CA VAL A 146 -1.35 -10.61 6.18
C VAL A 146 -2.60 -11.47 6.36
N VAL A 147 -3.40 -11.22 7.38
CA VAL A 147 -4.62 -12.02 7.64
C VAL A 147 -5.65 -11.82 6.53
N SER A 148 -5.74 -10.63 5.93
CA SER A 148 -6.65 -10.38 4.81
C SER A 148 -6.28 -11.20 3.57
N TYR A 149 -4.98 -11.27 3.22
CA TYR A 149 -4.50 -12.14 2.14
C TYR A 149 -4.81 -13.61 2.40
N ILE A 150 -4.49 -14.12 3.59
CA ILE A 150 -4.74 -15.51 3.97
C ILE A 150 -6.23 -15.85 3.86
N THR A 151 -7.09 -15.00 4.43
CA THR A 151 -8.54 -15.24 4.44
C THR A 151 -9.21 -15.03 3.08
N ALA A 152 -8.58 -14.26 2.18
CA ALA A 152 -8.95 -14.15 0.77
C ALA A 152 -8.49 -15.35 -0.07
N GLY A 153 -7.67 -16.25 0.48
CA GLY A 153 -7.24 -17.48 -0.17
C GLY A 153 -5.84 -17.43 -0.78
N TRP A 154 -5.00 -16.50 -0.33
CA TRP A 154 -3.57 -16.52 -0.62
C TRP A 154 -2.86 -17.60 0.24
N PRO A 155 -2.04 -18.48 -0.35
CA PRO A 155 -1.29 -19.49 0.40
C PRO A 155 -0.35 -18.84 1.42
N PRO A 156 -0.50 -19.10 2.73
CA PRO A 156 0.35 -18.46 3.74
C PRO A 156 1.85 -18.71 3.54
N GLU A 157 2.21 -19.89 3.04
CA GLU A 157 3.59 -20.31 2.77
C GLU A 157 4.28 -19.49 1.68
N SER A 158 3.52 -18.82 0.81
CA SER A 158 4.07 -17.93 -0.23
C SER A 158 4.15 -16.48 0.21
N ILE A 159 3.60 -16.13 1.37
CA ILE A 159 3.72 -14.78 1.93
C ILE A 159 5.06 -14.66 2.67
N ILE A 160 5.84 -13.67 2.27
CA ILE A 160 7.14 -13.33 2.85
C ILE A 160 7.04 -11.91 3.41
N VAL A 161 6.94 -11.81 4.72
CA VAL A 161 7.05 -10.53 5.41
C VAL A 161 8.53 -10.17 5.49
N VAL A 162 8.90 -9.05 4.87
CA VAL A 162 10.25 -8.53 4.91
C VAL A 162 10.35 -7.53 6.07
N GLU A 163 10.93 -7.99 7.18
CA GLU A 163 11.18 -7.17 8.36
C GLU A 163 12.31 -6.17 8.08
N ASN A 164 11.92 -4.94 7.76
CA ASN A 164 12.77 -3.78 7.50
C ASN A 164 12.73 -2.77 8.68
N THR A 165 12.88 -3.27 9.89
CA THR A 165 12.71 -2.47 11.12
C THR A 165 14.00 -1.80 11.60
N GLY A 166 15.16 -2.30 11.17
CA GLY A 166 16.48 -1.83 11.63
C GLY A 166 16.82 -2.15 13.09
N VAL A 167 15.94 -2.83 13.83
CA VAL A 167 16.13 -3.14 15.27
C VAL A 167 16.97 -4.40 15.53
N GLN A 168 17.72 -4.84 14.51
CA GLN A 168 18.55 -6.04 14.55
C GLN A 168 17.75 -7.24 15.05
N PHE A 169 18.30 -8.09 15.92
CA PHE A 169 17.62 -9.28 16.42
C PHE A 169 16.57 -9.03 17.51
N SER A 170 16.21 -7.78 17.82
CA SER A 170 15.38 -7.45 18.98
C SER A 170 13.97 -8.03 18.91
N ASN A 171 13.31 -7.98 17.74
CA ASN A 171 12.01 -8.61 17.53
C ASN A 171 12.08 -10.14 17.66
N ARG A 172 13.06 -10.77 16.99
CA ARG A 172 13.29 -12.22 17.09
C ARG A 172 13.53 -12.69 18.52
N GLN A 173 14.16 -11.85 19.34
CA GLN A 173 14.45 -12.12 20.76
C GLN A 173 13.31 -11.69 21.71
N GLY A 174 12.20 -11.16 21.21
CA GLY A 174 11.07 -10.71 22.04
C GLY A 174 11.40 -9.54 22.97
N LYS A 175 12.31 -8.66 22.55
CA LYS A 175 12.82 -7.54 23.38
C LYS A 175 12.04 -6.24 23.24
N LEU A 176 11.14 -6.16 22.26
CA LEU A 176 10.32 -4.97 22.01
C LEU A 176 8.90 -5.21 22.49
N SER A 177 8.28 -4.19 23.08
CA SER A 177 6.86 -4.25 23.44
C SER A 177 5.98 -3.87 22.26
N LEU A 178 4.68 -4.21 22.33
CA LEU A 178 3.68 -3.81 21.35
C LEU A 178 3.61 -2.30 21.12
N GLN A 179 4.06 -1.46 22.05
CA GLN A 179 4.02 -0.01 21.86
C GLN A 179 5.22 0.51 21.05
N ASN A 180 6.27 -0.30 20.86
CA ASN A 180 7.40 0.09 20.05
C ASN A 180 6.99 0.19 18.57
N PRO A 181 7.28 1.30 17.87
CA PRO A 181 6.92 1.46 16.46
C PRO A 181 7.42 0.33 15.56
N PHE A 182 8.55 -0.27 15.93
CA PHE A 182 9.24 -1.30 15.15
C PHE A 182 8.92 -2.73 15.62
N TYR A 183 7.95 -2.88 16.53
CA TYR A 183 7.52 -4.19 17.03
C TYR A 183 7.04 -5.09 15.90
N LEU A 184 7.51 -6.34 15.89
CA LEU A 184 7.02 -7.41 15.04
C LEU A 184 7.07 -8.73 15.79
N ASN A 185 5.98 -9.51 15.73
CA ASN A 185 5.89 -10.80 16.40
C ASN A 185 6.15 -11.97 15.44
N HIS A 186 7.40 -12.46 15.44
CA HIS A 186 7.83 -13.61 14.63
C HIS A 186 7.01 -14.88 14.91
N ALA A 187 6.62 -15.12 16.17
CA ALA A 187 5.90 -16.33 16.54
C ALA A 187 4.46 -16.33 16.00
N VAL A 188 3.80 -15.17 15.99
CA VAL A 188 2.46 -15.00 15.42
C VAL A 188 2.48 -15.21 13.91
N LEU A 189 3.41 -14.57 13.18
CA LEU A 189 3.54 -14.77 11.73
C LEU A 189 3.84 -16.22 11.38
N LYS A 190 4.74 -16.88 12.12
CA LYS A 190 5.01 -18.31 11.94
C LYS A 190 3.78 -19.18 12.19
N ARG A 191 2.94 -18.84 13.18
CA ARG A 191 1.69 -19.57 13.45
C ARG A 191 0.67 -19.43 12.33
N LEU A 192 0.68 -18.29 11.63
CA LEU A 192 -0.10 -18.06 10.43
C LEU A 192 0.44 -18.80 9.20
N GLY A 193 1.61 -19.43 9.28
CA GLY A 193 2.26 -20.12 8.15
C GLY A 193 3.14 -19.20 7.30
N VAL A 194 3.34 -17.95 7.72
CA VAL A 194 4.06 -16.92 6.97
C VAL A 194 5.56 -16.96 7.26
N THR A 195 6.36 -16.71 6.23
CA THR A 195 7.81 -16.60 6.36
C THR A 195 8.22 -15.17 6.68
N VAL A 196 9.15 -15.00 7.62
CA VAL A 196 9.76 -13.69 7.91
C VAL A 196 11.19 -13.68 7.38
N LEU A 197 11.49 -12.70 6.53
CA LEU A 197 12.83 -12.41 6.05
C LEU A 197 13.28 -11.09 6.66
N GLN A 198 14.40 -11.08 7.37
CA GLN A 198 14.88 -9.86 8.04
C GLN A 198 15.96 -9.17 7.20
N THR A 199 15.83 -7.86 7.00
CA THR A 199 16.89 -7.06 6.39
C THR A 199 18.04 -6.86 7.40
N PRO A 200 19.30 -6.74 6.94
CA PRO A 200 20.45 -6.56 7.86
C PRO A 200 20.44 -5.19 8.56
N VAL A 201 19.85 -4.18 7.92
CA VAL A 201 19.72 -2.80 8.40
C VAL A 201 18.40 -2.21 7.90
N LEU A 202 18.03 -1.04 8.42
CA LEU A 202 16.90 -0.27 7.88
C LEU A 202 17.24 0.21 6.46
N LEU A 203 16.52 -0.31 5.49
CA LEU A 203 16.59 0.06 4.08
C LEU A 203 15.57 1.16 3.78
N THR A 204 15.91 2.04 2.87
CA THR A 204 14.96 2.97 2.23
C THR A 204 14.05 2.22 1.25
N PHE A 205 13.02 2.85 0.69
CA PHE A 205 12.07 2.18 -0.21
C PHE A 205 12.78 1.55 -1.42
N SER A 206 13.60 2.30 -2.14
CA SER A 206 14.32 1.80 -3.32
C SER A 206 15.29 0.67 -2.99
N GLN A 207 15.96 0.77 -1.84
CA GLN A 207 16.85 -0.29 -1.36
C GLN A 207 16.05 -1.54 -0.97
N MET A 208 14.86 -1.39 -0.40
CA MET A 208 13.97 -2.51 -0.08
C MET A 208 13.43 -3.18 -1.35
N GLN A 209 13.05 -2.40 -2.37
CA GLN A 209 12.64 -2.96 -3.66
C GLN A 209 13.79 -3.73 -4.34
N ASN A 210 15.01 -3.20 -4.29
CA ASN A 210 16.20 -3.92 -4.75
C ASN A 210 16.51 -5.16 -3.89
N PHE A 211 16.16 -5.16 -2.61
CA PHE A 211 16.27 -6.33 -1.75
C PHE A 211 15.27 -7.42 -2.19
N PHE A 212 14.03 -7.08 -2.56
CA PHE A 212 13.09 -8.04 -3.15
C PHE A 212 13.65 -8.63 -4.46
N LEU A 213 14.19 -7.77 -5.33
CA LEU A 213 14.85 -8.19 -6.57
C LEU A 213 16.04 -9.12 -6.31
N SER A 214 16.88 -8.81 -5.33
CA SER A 214 18.00 -9.66 -4.93
C SER A 214 17.54 -11.03 -4.43
N GLU A 215 16.45 -11.09 -3.66
CA GLU A 215 15.89 -12.37 -3.18
C GLU A 215 15.28 -13.17 -4.32
N ALA A 216 14.63 -12.51 -5.28
CA ALA A 216 14.15 -13.16 -6.50
C ALA A 216 15.30 -13.76 -7.32
N HIS A 217 16.44 -13.08 -7.42
CA HIS A 217 17.66 -13.65 -8.01
C HIS A 217 18.19 -14.85 -7.23
N ASN A 218 18.37 -14.72 -5.92
CA ASN A 218 18.92 -15.77 -5.06
C ASN A 218 18.11 -17.08 -5.10
N ARG A 219 16.80 -16.97 -5.40
CA ARG A 219 15.86 -18.08 -5.40
C ARG A 219 15.38 -18.47 -6.80
N ALA A 220 15.97 -17.86 -7.83
CA ALA A 220 15.62 -18.05 -9.23
C ALA A 220 14.12 -17.86 -9.52
N TRP A 221 13.50 -16.87 -8.87
CA TRP A 221 12.12 -16.47 -9.13
C TRP A 221 12.09 -15.47 -10.29
N PRO A 222 11.62 -15.85 -11.49
CA PRO A 222 11.51 -14.92 -12.62
C PRO A 222 10.42 -13.87 -12.39
N TYR A 223 9.39 -14.22 -11.63
CA TYR A 223 8.25 -13.36 -11.31
C TYR A 223 7.93 -13.42 -9.82
N TYR A 224 7.55 -12.28 -9.26
CA TYR A 224 7.12 -12.19 -7.87
C TYR A 224 6.03 -11.14 -7.72
N PHE A 225 5.32 -11.20 -6.61
CA PHE A 225 4.38 -10.16 -6.20
C PHE A 225 4.98 -9.35 -5.05
N TYR A 226 4.64 -8.07 -4.96
CA TYR A 226 4.78 -7.30 -3.72
C TYR A 226 3.49 -6.56 -3.38
N SER A 227 3.23 -6.37 -2.09
CA SER A 227 2.09 -5.61 -1.59
C SER A 227 2.52 -4.60 -0.56
N HIS A 228 1.74 -3.52 -0.44
CA HIS A 228 1.87 -2.59 0.68
C HIS A 228 1.40 -3.25 1.98
N GLN A 229 1.97 -2.85 3.12
CA GLN A 229 1.59 -3.38 4.43
C GLN A 229 0.24 -2.84 4.93
N ASP A 230 -0.29 -1.81 4.29
CA ASP A 230 -1.56 -1.12 4.60
C ASP A 230 -2.67 -1.44 3.59
N SER A 231 -2.58 -2.60 2.94
CA SER A 231 -3.63 -3.17 2.10
C SER A 231 -4.61 -4.03 2.90
N LEU A 232 -5.90 -3.93 2.58
CA LEU A 232 -6.98 -4.78 3.08
C LEU A 232 -7.67 -5.47 1.90
N VAL A 233 -7.50 -6.79 1.83
CA VAL A 233 -7.71 -7.57 0.60
C VAL A 233 -8.86 -8.56 0.72
N TYR A 234 -9.65 -8.68 -0.36
CA TYR A 234 -10.71 -9.67 -0.51
C TYR A 234 -10.74 -10.28 -1.91
N SER A 235 -11.21 -11.52 -1.99
CA SER A 235 -11.64 -12.13 -3.25
C SER A 235 -13.03 -11.64 -3.65
N PHE A 236 -13.44 -11.88 -4.90
CA PHE A 236 -14.78 -11.56 -5.39
C PHE A 236 -15.84 -12.56 -4.88
N GLU A 237 -15.95 -12.71 -3.56
CA GLU A 237 -16.81 -13.73 -2.94
C GLU A 237 -18.29 -13.51 -3.26
N ASP A 238 -18.75 -12.26 -3.43
CA ASP A 238 -20.12 -11.94 -3.83
C ASP A 238 -20.29 -11.79 -5.35
N GLY A 239 -19.28 -12.20 -6.13
CA GLY A 239 -19.27 -12.06 -7.57
C GLY A 239 -18.93 -10.64 -8.04
N ALA A 240 -19.71 -10.10 -8.97
CA ALA A 240 -19.43 -8.81 -9.61
C ALA A 240 -19.35 -7.66 -8.59
N ASP A 241 -18.26 -6.91 -8.65
CA ASP A 241 -18.03 -5.71 -7.86
C ASP A 241 -17.94 -4.51 -8.81
N THR A 242 -18.84 -3.55 -8.65
CA THR A 242 -18.92 -2.34 -9.48
C THR A 242 -18.56 -1.07 -8.71
N VAL A 243 -18.12 -1.23 -7.45
CA VAL A 243 -17.73 -0.11 -6.61
C VAL A 243 -16.39 0.45 -7.08
N HIS A 244 -16.39 1.71 -7.47
CA HIS A 244 -15.16 2.47 -7.68
C HIS A 244 -14.58 2.89 -6.34
N ARG A 245 -13.28 2.63 -6.14
CA ARG A 245 -12.53 2.92 -4.92
C ARG A 245 -11.44 3.96 -5.18
N PRO A 246 -11.02 4.72 -4.15
CA PRO A 246 -9.84 5.58 -4.27
C PRO A 246 -8.61 4.77 -4.73
N GLY A 247 -7.90 5.29 -5.73
CA GLY A 247 -6.76 4.60 -6.34
C GLY A 247 -7.13 3.67 -7.51
N ASP A 248 -8.41 3.36 -7.73
CA ASP A 248 -8.81 2.66 -8.96
C ASP A 248 -8.42 3.50 -10.17
N ARG A 249 -7.67 2.88 -11.08
CA ARG A 249 -7.38 3.39 -12.41
C ARG A 249 -8.28 2.70 -13.42
N GLU A 250 -8.32 3.21 -14.65
CA GLU A 250 -9.00 2.51 -15.73
C GLU A 250 -8.36 1.13 -15.90
N PHE A 251 -9.17 0.07 -15.71
CA PHE A 251 -8.69 -1.29 -15.89
C PHE A 251 -8.52 -1.58 -17.38
N GLU A 252 -7.35 -2.08 -17.72
CA GLU A 252 -7.04 -2.53 -19.06
C GLU A 252 -7.42 -4.01 -19.20
N PHE A 253 -7.95 -4.38 -20.36
CA PHE A 253 -8.34 -5.74 -20.72
C PHE A 253 -7.71 -6.09 -22.08
N TYR A 254 -7.35 -7.36 -22.27
CA TYR A 254 -6.77 -7.84 -23.52
C TYR A 254 -7.82 -8.03 -24.62
N ASP A 255 -9.05 -8.42 -24.24
CA ASP A 255 -10.19 -8.58 -25.13
C ASP A 255 -11.53 -8.47 -24.36
N ASP A 256 -12.64 -8.54 -25.10
CA ASP A 256 -13.99 -8.41 -24.53
C ASP A 256 -14.40 -9.62 -23.67
N ASP A 257 -13.87 -10.82 -23.97
CA ASP A 257 -14.17 -12.03 -23.22
C ASP A 257 -13.50 -11.98 -21.84
N GLU A 258 -12.23 -11.55 -21.79
CA GLU A 258 -11.53 -11.28 -20.54
C GLU A 258 -12.24 -10.19 -19.73
N LYS A 259 -12.64 -9.08 -20.39
CA LYS A 259 -13.40 -8.03 -19.73
C LYS A 259 -14.68 -8.56 -19.11
N HIS A 260 -15.41 -9.42 -19.83
CA HIS A 260 -16.62 -10.04 -19.30
C HIS A 260 -16.32 -10.92 -18.08
N ASP A 261 -15.30 -11.77 -18.15
CA ASP A 261 -14.88 -12.71 -17.09
C ASP A 261 -14.39 -11.98 -15.82
N ILE A 262 -13.58 -10.92 -15.99
CA ILE A 262 -13.02 -10.15 -14.87
C ILE A 262 -14.07 -9.26 -14.21
N MET A 263 -14.99 -8.68 -14.99
CA MET A 263 -16.01 -7.78 -14.44
C MET A 263 -17.22 -8.51 -13.88
N ASN A 264 -17.45 -9.77 -14.28
CA ASN A 264 -18.58 -10.58 -13.83
C ASN A 264 -18.12 -11.95 -13.27
N PRO A 265 -17.21 -11.99 -12.28
CA PRO A 265 -16.73 -13.23 -11.72
C PRO A 265 -17.88 -14.00 -11.03
N PRO A 266 -17.89 -15.34 -11.09
CA PRO A 266 -18.85 -16.14 -10.34
C PRO A 266 -18.69 -15.91 -8.83
N ALA A 267 -19.80 -15.81 -8.09
CA ALA A 267 -19.77 -15.71 -6.64
C ALA A 267 -19.29 -17.01 -5.97
N ALA A 268 -18.84 -16.93 -4.71
CA ALA A 268 -18.39 -18.08 -3.95
C ALA A 268 -19.49 -19.16 -3.86
N GLY A 269 -19.08 -20.42 -3.98
CA GLY A 269 -20.00 -21.55 -4.05
C GLY A 269 -20.65 -21.76 -5.43
N LYS A 270 -20.46 -20.84 -6.39
CA LYS A 270 -20.79 -21.07 -7.80
C LYS A 270 -19.61 -21.70 -8.53
N LYS A 271 -19.92 -22.50 -9.56
CA LYS A 271 -18.90 -23.10 -10.43
C LYS A 271 -18.08 -21.99 -11.09
N GLY A 272 -16.75 -22.11 -11.02
CA GLY A 272 -15.83 -21.15 -11.62
C GLY A 272 -15.45 -19.97 -10.71
N TYR A 273 -15.87 -19.95 -9.45
CA TYR A 273 -15.32 -19.01 -8.47
C TYR A 273 -13.80 -19.17 -8.37
N ARG A 274 -13.09 -18.04 -8.33
CA ARG A 274 -11.62 -17.96 -8.19
C ARG A 274 -11.28 -17.00 -7.06
N THR A 275 -10.31 -17.39 -6.23
CA THR A 275 -9.74 -16.50 -5.21
C THR A 275 -8.86 -15.43 -5.85
N ILE A 276 -8.47 -14.41 -5.10
CA ILE A 276 -7.52 -13.40 -5.56
C ILE A 276 -6.18 -14.02 -5.97
N TYR A 277 -5.72 -15.05 -5.25
CA TYR A 277 -4.51 -15.78 -5.60
C TYR A 277 -4.66 -16.52 -6.92
N GLU A 278 -5.78 -17.21 -7.13
CA GLU A 278 -6.06 -17.88 -8.40
C GLU A 278 -6.14 -16.88 -9.57
N ASN A 279 -6.78 -15.73 -9.36
CA ASN A 279 -6.81 -14.65 -10.37
C ASN A 279 -5.42 -14.05 -10.63
N ALA A 280 -4.54 -14.01 -9.61
CA ALA A 280 -3.16 -13.56 -9.77
C ALA A 280 -2.32 -14.56 -10.59
N LEU A 281 -2.50 -15.86 -10.37
CA LEU A 281 -1.88 -16.91 -11.19
C LEU A 281 -2.38 -16.87 -12.63
N ARG A 282 -3.68 -16.68 -12.83
CA ARG A 282 -4.28 -16.49 -14.16
C ARG A 282 -3.68 -15.27 -14.86
N GLU A 283 -3.59 -14.12 -14.19
CA GLU A 283 -2.99 -12.92 -14.79
C GLU A 283 -1.53 -13.14 -15.18
N LEU A 284 -0.74 -13.80 -14.33
CA LEU A 284 0.63 -14.16 -14.66
C LEU A 284 0.68 -15.07 -15.88
N ASN A 285 -0.05 -16.19 -15.88
CA ASN A 285 -0.12 -17.12 -17.00
C ASN A 285 -0.53 -16.43 -18.32
N THR A 286 -1.64 -15.68 -18.33
CA THR A 286 -2.10 -14.92 -19.50
C THR A 286 -1.03 -13.93 -19.97
N THR A 287 -0.35 -13.26 -19.05
CA THR A 287 0.71 -12.30 -19.42
C THR A 287 1.92 -12.99 -20.05
N LEU A 288 2.26 -14.20 -19.60
CA LEU A 288 3.34 -15.01 -20.20
C LEU A 288 2.96 -15.55 -21.58
N ASP A 289 1.75 -16.08 -21.73
CA ASP A 289 1.25 -16.66 -22.99
C ASP A 289 1.16 -15.64 -24.14
N ARG A 290 1.04 -14.36 -23.81
CA ARG A 290 0.97 -13.29 -24.81
C ARG A 290 2.33 -12.86 -25.36
N GLU A 291 3.43 -13.24 -24.70
CA GLU A 291 4.78 -12.82 -25.07
C GLU A 291 4.94 -11.28 -25.16
N ASP A 292 4.12 -10.53 -24.40
CA ASP A 292 4.22 -9.07 -24.33
C ASP A 292 5.55 -8.67 -23.64
N HIS A 293 6.18 -7.57 -24.08
CA HIS A 293 7.30 -6.98 -23.35
C HIS A 293 6.77 -6.24 -22.11
N TRP A 294 6.77 -6.87 -20.93
CA TRP A 294 6.05 -6.40 -19.75
C TRP A 294 6.90 -6.29 -18.49
N ALA A 295 6.67 -5.24 -17.69
CA ALA A 295 7.35 -5.00 -16.43
C ALA A 295 6.43 -5.21 -15.23
N PHE A 296 5.31 -4.49 -15.20
CA PHE A 296 4.37 -4.52 -14.08
C PHE A 296 2.94 -4.85 -14.51
N ARG A 297 2.23 -5.55 -13.63
CA ARG A 297 0.77 -5.54 -13.57
C ARG A 297 0.36 -5.03 -12.21
N TRP A 298 -0.33 -3.89 -12.20
CA TRP A 298 -0.77 -3.19 -11.02
C TRP A 298 -2.20 -3.56 -10.68
N PHE A 299 -2.46 -3.95 -9.44
CA PHE A 299 -3.79 -4.34 -8.97
C PHE A 299 -4.29 -3.30 -7.97
N GLN A 300 -5.26 -2.49 -8.41
CA GLN A 300 -5.73 -1.29 -7.71
C GLN A 300 -4.55 -0.37 -7.37
N TYR A 301 -3.99 0.30 -8.39
CA TYR A 301 -2.72 1.02 -8.30
C TYR A 301 -1.57 0.07 -7.91
N ASP A 302 -0.53 0.56 -7.22
CA ASP A 302 0.64 -0.22 -6.82
C ASP A 302 0.45 -1.05 -5.53
N HIS A 303 -0.76 -1.04 -4.94
CA HIS A 303 -1.04 -1.68 -3.65
C HIS A 303 -0.71 -3.18 -3.64
N LEU A 304 -0.94 -3.87 -4.76
CA LEU A 304 -0.40 -5.18 -5.08
C LEU A 304 0.11 -5.13 -6.52
N THR A 305 1.32 -5.65 -6.73
CA THR A 305 1.98 -5.56 -8.03
C THR A 305 2.61 -6.89 -8.38
N LEU A 306 2.37 -7.38 -9.60
CA LEU A 306 3.13 -8.45 -10.24
C LEU A 306 4.34 -7.84 -10.94
N VAL A 307 5.52 -8.41 -10.68
CA VAL A 307 6.81 -7.91 -11.18
C VAL A 307 7.48 -8.93 -12.08
N ASN A 308 7.93 -8.47 -13.25
CA ASN A 308 8.89 -9.19 -14.09
C ASN A 308 10.32 -8.84 -13.69
N ARG A 309 11.07 -9.83 -13.18
CA ARG A 309 12.47 -9.64 -12.76
C ARG A 309 13.35 -9.17 -13.91
N GLU A 310 13.16 -9.71 -15.11
CA GLU A 310 13.97 -9.38 -16.29
C GLU A 310 13.82 -7.89 -16.66
N ALA A 311 12.61 -7.34 -16.56
CA ALA A 311 12.37 -5.92 -16.79
C ALA A 311 13.13 -5.05 -15.79
N MET A 312 13.18 -5.47 -14.52
CA MET A 312 13.95 -4.74 -13.50
C MET A 312 15.44 -4.77 -13.82
N ASP A 313 15.96 -5.93 -14.25
CA ASP A 313 17.36 -6.08 -14.63
C ASP A 313 17.73 -5.24 -15.85
N ALA A 314 16.84 -5.16 -16.84
CA ALA A 314 17.04 -4.41 -18.09
C ALA A 314 17.30 -2.92 -17.84
N VAL A 315 16.61 -2.33 -16.86
CA VAL A 315 16.77 -0.91 -16.52
C VAL A 315 17.71 -0.65 -15.34
N GLY A 316 18.32 -1.68 -14.76
CA GLY A 316 19.29 -1.56 -13.67
C GLY A 316 18.71 -1.47 -12.26
N GLY A 317 17.49 -1.99 -12.06
CA GLY A 317 16.81 -2.00 -10.77
C GLY A 317 16.33 -0.62 -10.32
N TRP A 318 16.02 -0.48 -9.04
CA TRP A 318 15.59 0.78 -8.43
C TRP A 318 16.79 1.66 -8.11
N ASP A 319 16.69 2.98 -8.29
CA ASP A 319 17.80 3.88 -8.00
C ASP A 319 17.99 4.05 -6.49
N ASN A 320 19.06 3.47 -5.95
CA ASN A 320 19.35 3.52 -4.51
C ASN A 320 19.67 4.93 -3.98
N LEU A 321 19.95 5.90 -4.87
CA LEU A 321 20.16 7.29 -4.49
C LEU A 321 18.84 8.05 -4.29
N MET A 322 17.71 7.51 -4.75
CA MET A 322 16.37 8.05 -4.50
C MET A 322 15.70 7.24 -3.38
N PRO A 323 15.82 7.61 -2.10
CA PRO A 323 15.42 6.73 -1.00
C PRO A 323 13.91 6.45 -0.90
N TYR A 324 13.04 7.43 -1.24
CA TYR A 324 11.59 7.27 -1.15
C TYR A 324 10.90 7.88 -2.37
N TYR A 325 10.27 9.06 -2.22
CA TYR A 325 9.49 9.66 -3.31
C TYR A 325 10.41 10.14 -4.44
N GLY A 326 9.89 10.10 -5.67
CA GLY A 326 10.65 10.23 -6.91
C GLY A 326 11.11 8.88 -7.49
N SER A 327 11.26 7.85 -6.66
CA SER A 327 11.76 6.55 -7.11
C SER A 327 10.79 5.78 -8.01
N ASP A 328 9.48 5.78 -7.71
CA ASP A 328 8.47 5.16 -8.57
C ASP A 328 8.42 5.83 -9.95
N CYS A 329 8.55 7.16 -9.97
CA CYS A 329 8.55 7.94 -11.21
C CYS A 329 9.80 7.63 -12.05
N ASP A 330 10.97 7.56 -11.41
CA ASP A 330 12.21 7.12 -12.06
C ASP A 330 12.12 5.72 -12.66
N MET A 331 11.67 4.75 -11.87
CA MET A 331 11.57 3.35 -12.30
C MET A 331 10.57 3.20 -13.45
N ASN A 332 9.36 3.73 -13.28
CA ASN A 332 8.31 3.62 -14.30
C ASN A 332 8.71 4.32 -15.60
N ALA A 333 9.36 5.49 -15.52
CA ALA A 333 9.83 6.18 -16.70
C ALA A 333 10.92 5.40 -17.44
N ARG A 334 11.92 4.87 -16.73
CA ARG A 334 12.97 4.04 -17.35
C ARG A 334 12.41 2.80 -18.03
N LEU A 335 11.46 2.11 -17.39
CA LEU A 335 10.79 0.96 -17.97
C LEU A 335 10.03 1.33 -19.25
N ALA A 336 9.25 2.41 -19.22
CA ALA A 336 8.51 2.88 -20.38
C ALA A 336 9.43 3.36 -21.52
N MET A 337 10.52 4.05 -21.21
CA MET A 337 11.54 4.47 -22.18
C MET A 337 12.21 3.28 -22.87
N ASP A 338 12.44 2.18 -22.14
CA ASP A 338 12.99 0.92 -22.67
C ASP A 338 11.91 0.03 -23.30
N GLY A 339 10.66 0.51 -23.38
CA GLY A 339 9.56 -0.16 -24.08
C GLY A 339 8.89 -1.28 -23.30
N TRP A 340 9.04 -1.32 -21.98
CA TRP A 340 8.32 -2.25 -21.13
C TRP A 340 6.92 -1.74 -20.80
N THR A 341 5.93 -2.62 -20.93
CA THR A 341 4.55 -2.29 -20.61
C THR A 341 4.25 -2.45 -19.13
N MET A 342 3.49 -1.48 -18.59
CA MET A 342 2.88 -1.54 -17.27
C MET A 342 1.38 -1.39 -17.47
N LYS A 343 0.57 -2.24 -16.83
CA LYS A 343 -0.89 -2.23 -17.00
C LYS A 343 -1.64 -2.23 -15.69
N HIS A 344 -2.76 -1.51 -15.63
CA HIS A 344 -3.70 -1.61 -14.52
C HIS A 344 -4.68 -2.76 -14.75
N ARG A 345 -4.67 -3.72 -13.83
CA ARG A 345 -5.38 -5.00 -13.93
C ARG A 345 -6.25 -5.20 -12.70
N ARG A 346 -7.12 -6.20 -12.76
CA ARG A 346 -8.09 -6.47 -11.69
C ARG A 346 -8.17 -7.96 -11.37
N ILE A 347 -7.92 -8.30 -10.11
CA ILE A 347 -7.89 -9.70 -9.62
C ILE A 347 -8.69 -9.91 -8.33
N GLY A 348 -9.11 -8.84 -7.66
CA GLY A 348 -9.84 -8.89 -6.41
C GLY A 348 -10.27 -7.49 -5.96
N ILE A 349 -10.60 -7.37 -4.68
CA ILE A 349 -10.88 -6.09 -4.01
C ILE A 349 -9.69 -5.78 -3.11
N ILE A 350 -9.00 -4.68 -3.37
CA ILE A 350 -7.82 -4.25 -2.61
C ILE A 350 -8.08 -2.82 -2.15
N ASN A 351 -8.27 -2.64 -0.84
CA ASN A 351 -8.43 -1.32 -0.25
C ASN A 351 -7.10 -0.86 0.35
N ASP A 352 -6.68 0.35 0.02
CA ASP A 352 -5.59 1.04 0.70
C ASP A 352 -6.15 1.76 1.93
N VAL A 353 -5.73 1.35 3.13
CA VAL A 353 -6.37 1.75 4.39
C VAL A 353 -5.40 2.45 5.33
N SER A 354 -5.94 3.31 6.21
CA SER A 354 -5.17 4.01 7.26
C SER A 354 -5.68 3.65 8.65
N THR A 355 -6.56 2.66 8.74
CA THR A 355 -7.29 2.26 9.95
C THR A 355 -7.14 0.76 10.15
N VAL A 356 -7.41 0.30 11.37
CA VAL A 356 -7.26 -1.11 11.77
C VAL A 356 -8.60 -1.63 12.23
N LEU A 357 -8.98 -2.82 11.76
CA LEU A 357 -10.12 -3.56 12.26
C LEU A 357 -9.94 -3.85 13.76
N ASP A 358 -11.00 -3.67 14.54
CA ASP A 358 -10.92 -3.81 16.00
C ASP A 358 -10.59 -5.25 16.44
N ASP A 359 -11.02 -6.24 15.65
CA ASP A 359 -10.69 -7.65 15.82
C ASP A 359 -10.59 -8.34 14.45
N LEU A 360 -9.43 -8.92 14.13
CA LEU A 360 -9.17 -9.62 12.86
C LEU A 360 -9.93 -10.94 12.72
N ILE A 361 -10.59 -11.44 13.77
CA ILE A 361 -11.49 -12.60 13.68
C ILE A 361 -12.62 -12.37 12.67
N VAL A 362 -13.00 -11.12 12.41
CA VAL A 362 -14.02 -10.76 11.42
C VAL A 362 -13.61 -11.18 10.00
N LEU A 363 -12.30 -11.22 9.71
CA LEU A 363 -11.77 -11.75 8.46
C LEU A 363 -11.97 -13.27 8.35
N TYR A 364 -12.30 -13.99 9.41
CA TYR A 364 -12.66 -15.41 9.35
C TYR A 364 -14.18 -15.62 9.21
N ARG A 365 -14.95 -14.55 8.97
CA ARG A 365 -16.40 -14.57 8.81
C ARG A 365 -17.11 -15.06 10.07
N ASP A 366 -16.57 -14.74 11.25
CA ASP A 366 -17.18 -15.05 12.53
C ASP A 366 -18.44 -14.20 12.73
N LYS A 367 -19.60 -14.84 12.70
CA LYS A 367 -20.91 -14.21 12.79
C LYS A 367 -21.18 -13.56 14.16
N ASN A 368 -20.38 -13.87 15.18
CA ASN A 368 -20.55 -13.33 16.53
C ASN A 368 -19.86 -11.97 16.72
N VAL A 369 -19.05 -11.54 15.75
CA VAL A 369 -18.29 -10.29 15.83
C VAL A 369 -18.63 -9.44 14.62
N GLU A 370 -19.09 -8.21 14.83
CA GLU A 370 -19.38 -7.28 13.74
C GLU A 370 -18.09 -6.55 13.30
N PRO A 371 -17.86 -6.37 11.98
CA PRO A 371 -16.68 -5.69 11.46
C PRO A 371 -16.71 -4.19 11.79
N LYS A 372 -15.81 -3.77 12.66
CA LYS A 372 -15.58 -2.38 13.08
C LYS A 372 -14.11 -2.03 12.94
N TRP A 373 -13.79 -0.74 12.87
CA TRP A 373 -12.43 -0.26 12.77
C TRP A 373 -12.22 0.99 13.64
N THR A 374 -10.96 1.20 13.99
CA THR A 374 -10.49 2.36 14.73
C THR A 374 -9.34 3.01 13.96
N ASP A 375 -9.33 4.36 13.92
CA ASP A 375 -8.14 5.11 13.49
C ASP A 375 -7.09 5.02 14.60
N PRO A 376 -5.90 4.44 14.33
CA PRO A 376 -4.86 4.36 15.34
C PRO A 376 -4.22 5.73 15.64
N ASN A 377 -4.41 6.75 14.80
CA ASN A 377 -3.98 8.14 15.01
C ASN A 377 -5.12 9.13 14.67
N PRO A 378 -6.21 9.14 15.47
CA PRO A 378 -7.37 9.97 15.18
C PRO A 378 -7.00 11.46 15.27
N PRO A 379 -7.60 12.33 14.44
CA PRO A 379 -7.39 13.78 14.54
C PRO A 379 -7.69 14.28 15.96
N GLU A 380 -7.03 15.37 16.37
CA GLU A 380 -7.40 16.05 17.62
C GLU A 380 -8.90 16.41 17.59
N GLU A 381 -9.66 15.97 18.60
CA GLU A 381 -11.05 16.40 18.73
C GLU A 381 -11.07 17.92 18.95
N LYS A 382 -11.52 18.68 17.94
CA LYS A 382 -11.91 20.08 18.16
C LYS A 382 -13.00 20.08 19.24
N PRO A 383 -12.97 20.99 20.24
CA PRO A 383 -14.02 21.08 21.25
C PRO A 383 -15.38 21.12 20.55
N LYS A 384 -16.22 20.11 20.79
CA LYS A 384 -17.55 20.03 20.19
C LYS A 384 -18.38 21.18 20.77
N GLU A 385 -18.76 22.14 19.94
CA GLU A 385 -19.92 22.97 20.24
C GLU A 385 -21.15 22.05 20.31
N GLU A 386 -21.78 22.00 21.48
CA GLU A 386 -22.98 21.24 21.73
C GLU A 386 -24.11 21.74 20.81
N GLY A 387 -24.46 20.96 19.79
CA GLY A 387 -25.39 21.46 18.78
C GLY A 387 -26.02 20.40 17.89
N LYS A 388 -27.07 19.77 18.43
CA LYS A 388 -28.24 19.19 17.73
C LYS A 388 -28.07 17.83 17.05
N ALA A 389 -28.70 16.85 17.68
CA ALA A 389 -29.07 15.57 17.12
C ALA A 389 -30.05 15.75 15.94
N GLU A 390 -29.75 15.12 14.81
CA GLU A 390 -30.70 14.89 13.72
C GLU A 390 -31.13 13.43 13.71
N GLU A 391 -32.45 13.24 13.76
CA GLU A 391 -33.16 11.97 13.82
C GLU A 391 -33.13 11.22 12.48
N LYS A 392 -33.01 9.89 12.54
CA LYS A 392 -33.12 8.99 11.38
C LYS A 392 -34.59 8.75 11.00
N PRO A 393 -34.95 8.71 9.70
CA PRO A 393 -36.25 8.20 9.28
C PRO A 393 -36.27 6.66 9.20
N LYS A 394 -37.39 6.08 9.65
CA LYS A 394 -37.80 4.68 9.46
C LYS A 394 -38.33 4.47 8.04
N GLN A 395 -38.08 3.31 7.44
CA GLN A 395 -38.84 2.83 6.28
C GLN A 395 -39.28 1.38 6.50
N GLU A 396 -40.49 1.12 6.02
CA GLU A 396 -41.37 -0.01 6.29
C GLU A 396 -41.12 -1.20 5.34
N GLU A 397 -41.41 -2.40 5.83
CA GLU A 397 -41.41 -3.66 5.11
C GLU A 397 -42.71 -3.84 4.29
N GLU A 398 -42.61 -4.39 3.08
CA GLU A 398 -43.75 -4.96 2.37
C GLU A 398 -43.39 -6.35 1.82
N GLN A 399 -44.17 -7.35 2.22
CA GLN A 399 -44.12 -8.75 1.78
C GLN A 399 -45.22 -9.00 0.74
N GLU A 400 -44.93 -9.78 -0.30
CA GLU A 400 -45.95 -10.57 -0.99
C GLU A 400 -45.36 -11.92 -1.45
N ALA A 401 -46.16 -12.98 -1.28
CA ALA A 401 -45.83 -14.37 -1.55
C ALA A 401 -46.79 -14.98 -2.58
N ALA A 402 -46.31 -15.89 -3.42
CA ALA A 402 -47.13 -16.93 -4.04
C ALA A 402 -46.29 -18.15 -4.43
N ALA A 403 -46.80 -19.34 -4.09
CA ALA A 403 -46.17 -20.65 -4.26
C ALA A 403 -46.92 -21.52 -5.27
N SER A 404 -46.26 -22.54 -5.84
CA SER A 404 -46.89 -23.84 -6.16
C SER A 404 -45.83 -24.94 -6.39
N THR A 405 -46.12 -26.12 -5.85
CA THR A 405 -45.35 -27.38 -5.75
C THR A 405 -45.58 -28.30 -6.96
N ASP A 406 -44.72 -29.27 -7.29
CA ASP A 406 -44.70 -30.70 -6.84
C ASP A 406 -43.65 -31.44 -7.71
N GLU A 407 -42.98 -32.55 -7.37
CA GLU A 407 -42.66 -33.24 -6.12
C GLU A 407 -41.67 -34.39 -6.43
N ALA A 408 -40.94 -34.79 -5.38
CA ALA A 408 -40.56 -36.18 -5.04
C ALA A 408 -39.81 -37.06 -6.05
N ALA A 409 -38.52 -36.77 -6.22
CA ALA A 409 -37.48 -37.82 -6.27
C ALA A 409 -36.08 -37.31 -5.86
N ALA A 410 -35.87 -35.98 -5.81
CA ALA A 410 -34.59 -35.33 -5.50
C ALA A 410 -34.30 -35.10 -3.99
N ALA A 411 -35.16 -35.58 -3.10
CA ALA A 411 -35.17 -35.19 -1.69
C ALA A 411 -34.03 -35.77 -0.82
N ALA A 412 -33.28 -36.76 -1.31
CA ALA A 412 -32.18 -37.37 -0.54
C ALA A 412 -30.81 -36.71 -0.79
N ALA A 413 -30.61 -36.03 -1.92
CA ALA A 413 -29.36 -35.30 -2.24
C ALA A 413 -29.43 -33.80 -1.87
N ALA A 414 -30.63 -33.21 -1.86
CA ALA A 414 -30.85 -31.80 -1.53
C ALA A 414 -30.60 -31.44 -0.06
N ALA A 415 -30.69 -32.40 0.87
CA ALA A 415 -30.49 -32.15 2.31
C ALA A 415 -29.02 -31.82 2.67
N ALA A 416 -28.04 -32.32 1.91
CA ALA A 416 -26.63 -31.97 2.09
C ALA A 416 -26.22 -30.70 1.31
N ALA A 417 -26.90 -30.41 0.19
CA ALA A 417 -26.71 -29.20 -0.62
C ALA A 417 -27.45 -27.96 -0.04
N GLY A 418 -28.57 -28.14 0.65
CA GLY A 418 -29.35 -27.06 1.27
C GLY A 418 -28.65 -26.45 2.48
N ALA A 419 -28.07 -27.29 3.35
CA ALA A 419 -27.28 -26.84 4.49
C ALA A 419 -25.99 -26.11 4.06
N THR A 420 -25.40 -26.49 2.91
CA THR A 420 -24.24 -25.80 2.35
C THR A 420 -24.63 -24.49 1.65
N SER A 421 -25.78 -24.43 0.95
CA SER A 421 -26.28 -23.21 0.33
C SER A 421 -26.66 -22.13 1.34
N GLU A 422 -27.34 -22.48 2.44
CA GLU A 422 -27.69 -21.51 3.51
C GLU A 422 -26.47 -21.04 4.29
N ALA A 423 -25.50 -21.94 4.54
CA ALA A 423 -24.24 -21.57 5.18
C ALA A 423 -23.41 -20.61 4.31
N ILE A 424 -23.37 -20.85 2.99
CA ILE A 424 -22.72 -19.97 2.01
C ILE A 424 -23.45 -18.62 1.96
N GLU A 425 -24.78 -18.58 1.83
CA GLU A 425 -25.50 -17.29 1.78
C GLU A 425 -25.34 -16.49 3.08
N GLY A 426 -25.40 -17.15 4.24
CA GLY A 426 -25.12 -16.49 5.52
C GLY A 426 -23.67 -15.98 5.63
N SER A 427 -22.72 -16.67 5.00
CA SER A 427 -21.33 -16.23 4.89
C SER A 427 -21.17 -15.04 3.94
N LEU A 428 -21.88 -15.04 2.81
CA LEU A 428 -21.89 -13.94 1.83
C LEU A 428 -22.55 -12.69 2.38
N SER A 429 -23.65 -12.82 3.12
CA SER A 429 -24.28 -11.70 3.82
C SER A 429 -23.32 -11.03 4.81
N TYR A 430 -22.55 -11.83 5.56
CA TYR A 430 -21.49 -11.31 6.42
C TYR A 430 -20.36 -10.67 5.60
N PHE A 431 -19.94 -11.31 4.51
CA PHE A 431 -18.91 -10.79 3.61
C PHE A 431 -19.28 -9.41 3.04
N ARG A 432 -20.53 -9.20 2.63
CA ARG A 432 -21.01 -7.89 2.15
C ARG A 432 -20.82 -6.79 3.21
N LYS A 433 -21.12 -7.09 4.49
CA LYS A 433 -20.84 -6.15 5.59
C LYS A 433 -19.34 -5.87 5.73
N LEU A 434 -18.52 -6.91 5.67
CA LEU A 434 -17.07 -6.81 5.77
C LEU A 434 -16.45 -5.96 4.63
N VAL A 435 -16.86 -6.21 3.38
CA VAL A 435 -16.43 -5.41 2.22
C VAL A 435 -16.89 -3.97 2.35
N LYS A 436 -18.13 -3.73 2.80
CA LYS A 436 -18.61 -2.38 3.08
C LYS A 436 -17.70 -1.68 4.11
N THR A 437 -17.37 -2.35 5.20
CA THR A 437 -16.44 -1.84 6.22
C THR A 437 -15.07 -1.52 5.60
N GLY A 438 -14.49 -2.42 4.81
CA GLY A 438 -13.22 -2.17 4.12
C GLY A 438 -13.26 -1.00 3.13
N ASN A 439 -14.35 -0.86 2.39
CA ASN A 439 -14.58 0.28 1.49
C ASN A 439 -14.69 1.60 2.28
N ASP A 440 -15.36 1.58 3.45
CA ASP A 440 -15.46 2.74 4.33
C ASP A 440 -14.07 3.12 4.91
N MET A 441 -13.23 2.13 5.24
CA MET A 441 -11.83 2.35 5.66
C MET A 441 -10.98 2.95 4.53
N GLY A 442 -11.14 2.47 3.30
CA GLY A 442 -10.47 3.02 2.12
C GLY A 442 -10.88 4.47 1.86
N LYS A 443 -12.19 4.76 1.86
CA LYS A 443 -12.68 6.15 1.77
C LYS A 443 -12.16 7.04 2.89
N TYR A 444 -12.07 6.50 4.10
CA TYR A 444 -11.52 7.23 5.23
C TYR A 444 -10.07 7.64 5.00
N LYS A 445 -9.22 6.75 4.46
CA LYS A 445 -7.83 7.09 4.14
C LYS A 445 -7.71 8.28 3.20
N TYR A 446 -8.56 8.34 2.18
CA TYR A 446 -8.55 9.38 1.15
C TYR A 446 -9.51 10.55 1.44
N ARG A 447 -9.93 10.71 2.70
CA ARG A 447 -10.80 11.84 3.10
C ARG A 447 -10.10 13.19 2.99
N ASP A 448 -8.78 13.18 3.14
CA ASP A 448 -7.90 14.35 3.18
C ASP A 448 -6.45 13.88 2.96
N ASP A 449 -5.77 14.49 2.00
CA ASP A 449 -4.39 14.13 1.62
C ASP A 449 -3.41 14.33 2.78
N GLU A 450 -3.63 15.31 3.66
CA GLU A 450 -2.80 15.54 4.85
C GLU A 450 -2.88 14.37 5.85
N TRP A 451 -4.02 13.67 5.86
CA TRP A 451 -4.32 12.60 6.82
C TRP A 451 -4.11 11.20 6.27
N ARG A 452 -3.77 11.06 4.98
CA ARG A 452 -3.64 9.76 4.30
C ARG A 452 -2.64 8.82 4.98
N ASN A 453 -1.52 9.36 5.45
CA ASN A 453 -0.39 8.59 5.99
C ASN A 453 -0.13 8.82 7.49
N THR A 454 -1.06 9.44 8.21
CA THR A 454 -0.88 9.74 9.65
C THR A 454 -0.88 8.49 10.52
N TRP A 455 -1.48 7.40 10.06
CA TRP A 455 -1.42 6.08 10.71
C TRP A 455 0.01 5.63 10.98
N GLN A 456 0.98 6.08 10.18
CA GLN A 456 2.38 5.71 10.36
C GLN A 456 2.98 6.25 11.67
N LEU A 457 2.34 7.24 12.30
CA LEU A 457 2.75 7.88 13.56
C LEU A 457 2.05 7.34 14.81
N SER A 458 1.06 6.45 14.68
CA SER A 458 0.21 6.01 15.81
C SER A 458 0.93 5.18 16.88
N GLN A 459 1.69 4.15 16.48
CA GLN A 459 2.44 3.28 17.38
C GLN A 459 3.63 4.06 17.91
N ARG A 460 3.57 4.35 19.22
CA ARG A 460 4.55 5.14 19.95
C ARG A 460 4.81 4.48 21.29
N GLY A 461 6.06 4.49 21.73
CA GLY A 461 6.48 3.85 22.97
C GLY A 461 7.88 3.26 22.85
N GLY A 462 8.17 2.29 23.70
CA GLY A 462 9.46 1.59 23.71
C GLY A 462 10.63 2.40 24.28
N GLN A 463 10.37 3.53 24.97
CA GLN A 463 11.43 4.27 25.67
C GLN A 463 12.15 3.34 26.65
N GLY A 464 13.47 3.22 26.50
CA GLY A 464 14.30 2.32 27.31
C GLY A 464 14.46 0.91 26.74
N GLU A 465 13.77 0.56 25.66
CA GLU A 465 13.98 -0.68 24.93
C GLU A 465 15.21 -0.59 23.99
N PRO A 466 15.80 -1.72 23.59
CA PRO A 466 16.87 -1.75 22.60
C PRO A 466 16.43 -1.09 21.29
N TYR A 467 17.34 -0.33 20.65
CA TYR A 467 17.09 0.36 19.39
C TYR A 467 15.88 1.31 19.42
N TYR A 468 15.51 1.82 20.61
CA TYR A 468 14.50 2.86 20.74
C TYR A 468 14.84 4.05 19.83
N TYR A 469 13.84 4.50 19.07
CA TYR A 469 13.90 5.70 18.24
C TYR A 469 12.69 6.58 18.54
N ASN A 470 12.89 7.90 18.56
CA ASN A 470 11.79 8.82 18.75
C ASN A 470 10.85 8.82 17.53
N SER A 471 9.58 8.43 17.69
CA SER A 471 8.63 8.27 16.59
C SER A 471 8.46 9.53 15.72
N ASP A 472 8.40 10.72 16.34
CA ASP A 472 8.26 11.99 15.61
C ASP A 472 9.55 12.31 14.82
N GLY A 473 10.71 12.10 15.44
CA GLY A 473 12.01 12.25 14.79
C GLY A 473 12.19 11.29 13.61
N PHE A 474 11.70 10.05 13.73
CA PHE A 474 11.71 9.07 12.64
C PHE A 474 10.85 9.55 11.47
N ALA A 475 9.61 9.98 11.74
CA ALA A 475 8.72 10.48 10.69
C ALA A 475 9.25 11.76 10.03
N GLN A 476 9.85 12.67 10.81
CA GLN A 476 10.54 13.84 10.25
C GLN A 476 11.69 13.42 9.32
N SER A 477 12.48 12.42 9.73
CA SER A 477 13.60 11.91 8.93
C SER A 477 13.12 11.25 7.63
N PHE A 478 11.98 10.54 7.67
CA PHE A 478 11.35 9.99 6.48
C PHE A 478 11.03 11.09 5.45
N TRP A 479 10.39 12.19 5.87
CA TRP A 479 10.05 13.28 4.95
C TRP A 479 11.26 14.03 4.41
N ILE A 480 12.32 14.20 5.21
CA ILE A 480 13.61 14.73 4.72
C ILE A 480 14.17 13.84 3.62
N LEU A 481 14.16 12.52 3.82
CA LEU A 481 14.63 11.57 2.81
C LEU A 481 13.70 11.52 1.59
N ALA A 482 12.39 11.66 1.77
CA ALA A 482 11.44 11.73 0.67
C ALA A 482 11.70 12.96 -0.22
N GLU A 483 11.95 14.13 0.37
CA GLU A 483 12.35 15.31 -0.42
C GLU A 483 13.73 15.13 -1.05
N ALA A 484 14.69 14.53 -0.36
CA ALA A 484 15.99 14.22 -0.95
C ALA A 484 15.85 13.30 -2.17
N GLY A 485 14.93 12.33 -2.14
CA GLY A 485 14.63 11.48 -3.29
C GLY A 485 14.03 12.24 -4.46
N ARG A 486 13.06 13.13 -4.20
CA ARG A 486 12.51 14.02 -5.23
C ARG A 486 13.58 14.92 -5.84
N GLU A 487 14.49 15.43 -5.02
CA GLU A 487 15.58 16.28 -5.52
C GLU A 487 16.57 15.50 -6.38
N VAL A 488 16.96 14.29 -5.97
CA VAL A 488 17.80 13.41 -6.81
C VAL A 488 17.11 13.10 -8.14
N TYR A 489 15.80 12.82 -8.12
CA TYR A 489 15.00 12.62 -9.34
C TYR A 489 15.05 13.85 -10.27
N ARG A 490 14.77 15.04 -9.72
CA ARG A 490 14.81 16.31 -10.46
C ARG A 490 16.16 16.54 -11.12
N GLN A 491 17.24 16.40 -10.36
CA GLN A 491 18.61 16.62 -10.86
C GLN A 491 19.04 15.54 -11.87
N LYS A 492 18.57 14.30 -11.70
CA LYS A 492 18.86 13.21 -12.63
C LYS A 492 18.22 13.45 -13.99
N TRP A 493 16.98 13.92 -14.02
CA TRP A 493 16.22 14.00 -15.27
C TRP A 493 16.07 15.40 -15.84
N GLY A 494 16.49 16.43 -15.09
CA GLY A 494 16.22 17.81 -15.46
C GLY A 494 14.71 18.11 -15.53
N HIS A 495 13.87 17.30 -14.87
CA HIS A 495 12.42 17.43 -14.91
C HIS A 495 11.77 17.19 -13.53
N GLY A 496 10.72 17.96 -13.23
CA GLY A 496 10.03 17.96 -11.92
C GLY A 496 8.95 16.90 -11.73
N GLY A 497 8.24 16.56 -12.80
CA GLY A 497 7.04 15.73 -12.78
C GLY A 497 7.29 14.25 -13.05
N CYS A 498 6.28 13.41 -12.80
CA CYS A 498 6.32 11.97 -13.06
C CYS A 498 5.85 11.62 -14.49
N ASP A 499 5.54 12.64 -15.29
CA ASP A 499 5.14 12.64 -16.69
C ASP A 499 6.34 12.73 -17.65
N LEU A 500 7.50 12.26 -17.20
CA LEU A 500 8.77 12.31 -17.91
C LEU A 500 8.69 11.78 -19.34
N VAL A 501 7.98 10.67 -19.55
CA VAL A 501 7.86 10.02 -20.87
C VAL A 501 6.85 10.73 -21.76
N GLN A 502 5.88 11.42 -21.17
CA GLN A 502 4.78 12.09 -21.87
C GLN A 502 5.19 13.49 -22.34
N GLU A 503 5.89 14.24 -21.50
CA GLU A 503 6.20 15.65 -21.73
C GLU A 503 7.65 15.89 -22.21
N THR A 504 8.50 14.86 -22.23
CA THR A 504 9.89 14.98 -22.67
C THR A 504 10.25 13.99 -23.79
N ALA A 505 11.41 14.20 -24.42
CA ALA A 505 11.98 13.27 -25.40
C ALA A 505 13.19 12.51 -24.84
N LEU A 506 13.31 12.43 -23.51
CA LEU A 506 14.46 11.85 -22.83
C LEU A 506 14.51 10.33 -23.02
N ILE A 507 15.73 9.81 -23.11
CA ILE A 507 16.03 8.39 -23.13
C ILE A 507 16.86 7.99 -21.89
N PRO A 508 16.98 6.69 -21.55
CA PRO A 508 17.64 6.29 -20.32
C PRO A 508 19.10 6.77 -20.19
N SER A 509 19.81 6.92 -21.32
CA SER A 509 21.19 7.41 -21.34
C SER A 509 21.34 8.91 -21.05
N ASP A 510 20.25 9.66 -21.00
CA ASP A 510 20.28 11.10 -20.70
C ASP A 510 20.32 11.38 -19.19
N ALA A 511 20.12 10.36 -18.35
CA ALA A 511 20.19 10.49 -16.90
C ALA A 511 21.49 11.20 -16.46
N TRP A 512 21.34 12.27 -15.67
CA TRP A 512 22.37 13.18 -15.17
C TRP A 512 23.04 14.09 -16.21
N LEU A 513 22.53 14.14 -17.45
CA LEU A 513 23.08 14.95 -18.53
C LEU A 513 22.19 16.13 -18.95
N VAL A 514 20.97 16.20 -18.40
CA VAL A 514 19.92 17.15 -18.79
C VAL A 514 19.95 18.35 -17.86
N GLU A 515 19.92 19.55 -18.42
CA GLU A 515 19.73 20.78 -17.63
C GLU A 515 18.28 20.88 -17.15
N PRO A 516 18.02 21.42 -15.94
CA PRO A 516 16.67 21.64 -15.44
C PRO A 516 15.75 22.39 -16.40
N ASP A 517 14.53 21.89 -16.59
CA ASP A 517 13.47 22.53 -17.38
C ASP A 517 12.66 23.57 -16.58
N TRP A 518 12.88 23.66 -15.26
CA TRP A 518 12.30 24.67 -14.39
C TRP A 518 13.23 25.88 -14.23
N ILE A 519 12.64 27.08 -14.19
CA ILE A 519 13.38 28.32 -13.98
C ILE A 519 13.90 28.34 -12.54
N THR A 520 15.22 28.26 -12.36
CA THR A 520 15.84 28.79 -11.15
C THR A 520 15.78 30.30 -11.24
N ASP A 521 15.01 30.98 -10.39
CA ASP A 521 15.02 32.44 -10.30
C ASP A 521 16.47 32.94 -10.15
N GLU A 522 17.09 33.37 -11.24
CA GLU A 522 18.34 34.13 -11.15
C GLU A 522 18.00 35.48 -10.53
N PRO A 523 18.66 35.90 -9.44
CA PRO A 523 18.65 37.31 -9.08
C PRO A 523 19.28 38.06 -10.26
N ALA A 524 18.48 38.89 -10.93
CA ALA A 524 18.89 39.67 -12.09
C ALA A 524 20.31 40.20 -11.89
N ALA A 525 21.25 39.69 -12.70
CA ALA A 525 22.62 40.16 -12.72
C ALA A 525 22.59 41.70 -12.82
N GLU A 526 23.06 42.39 -11.77
CA GLU A 526 23.26 43.82 -11.82
C GLU A 526 24.19 44.11 -13.01
N LYS A 527 23.62 44.69 -14.06
CA LYS A 527 24.42 45.23 -15.16
C LYS A 527 25.48 46.14 -14.55
N PRO A 528 26.76 46.03 -14.96
CA PRO A 528 27.77 46.97 -14.50
C PRO A 528 27.30 48.38 -14.86
N LYS A 529 27.16 49.25 -13.86
CA LYS A 529 26.94 50.67 -14.06
C LYS A 529 28.16 51.21 -14.77
N ASP A 530 28.08 51.26 -16.10
CA ASP A 530 29.01 52.00 -16.94
C ASP A 530 29.04 53.44 -16.43
N GLY A 531 30.27 53.89 -16.17
CA GLY A 531 30.57 55.18 -15.62
C GLY A 531 30.18 56.28 -16.61
N ARG A 532 29.44 57.27 -16.11
CA ARG A 532 29.52 58.63 -16.62
C ARG A 532 29.01 59.61 -15.55
N ARG A 533 29.95 60.07 -14.71
CA ARG A 533 30.28 61.48 -14.52
C ARG A 533 31.61 61.62 -13.82
#